data_AF-A0AAW2BD52-F1
#
_entry.id   AF-A0AAW2BD52-F1
#
_cell.length_a   1.000
_cell.length_b   1.000
_cell.length_c   1.000
_cell.angle_alpha   90.00
_cell.angle_beta   90.00
_cell.angle_gamma   90.00
#
_symmetry.space_group_name_H-M   'P 1'
#
loop_
_entity.id
_entity.type
_entity.pdbx_description
1 polymer ?
#
loop_
_entity_poly.entity_id
_entity_poly.type
_entity_poly.pdbx_seq_one_letter_code
_entity_poly.pdbx_strand_id
1 'polypeptide(L)'
;MAHKNCFEAVDRTLRDILQIEDPQNAEKPFGGKVVVLGGDFRQILPVVRKGRREDIVQSSISKSYLWNDCHVFKLQTNMRLLQGNMSEIETSSIKDFSEWILKIGNGELGEGDGDNNISIPSDLIIQPSENPMQDIIDNTYPNLENKFTDPSYLQDRAILAPTNEVVEELNDYIVSSLNGEVHEYLSSYFICKASSNVPD
;
A
#
# COMPACT_ATOMS: atom_id res chain seq x y z
N MET A 1 3.13 3.43 -5.70
CA MET A 1 2.21 4.45 -6.26
C MET A 1 2.93 5.76 -6.45
N ALA A 2 2.95 6.28 -7.68
CA ALA A 2 3.32 7.66 -7.94
C ALA A 2 2.40 8.19 -9.03
N HIS A 3 2.05 9.48 -8.93
CA HIS A 3 1.28 10.16 -9.97
C HIS A 3 2.12 10.22 -11.25
N LYS A 4 1.51 10.08 -12.42
CA LYS A 4 2.22 10.08 -13.72
C LYS A 4 3.13 11.29 -13.91
N ASN A 5 2.66 12.46 -13.48
CA ASN A 5 3.42 13.72 -13.47
C ASN A 5 4.80 13.61 -12.79
N CYS A 6 4.98 12.73 -11.79
CA CYS A 6 6.30 12.51 -11.19
C CYS A 6 7.28 11.93 -12.22
N PHE A 7 6.84 10.96 -13.02
CA PHE A 7 7.64 10.35 -14.07
C PHE A 7 7.86 11.31 -15.25
N GLU A 8 6.82 12.04 -15.65
CA GLU A 8 6.89 13.05 -16.71
C GLU A 8 7.81 14.22 -16.33
N ALA A 9 7.82 14.62 -15.07
CA ALA A 9 8.75 15.63 -14.57
C ALA A 9 10.19 15.14 -14.64
N VAL A 10 10.47 13.89 -14.26
CA VAL A 10 11.80 13.29 -14.37
C VAL A 10 12.22 13.16 -15.83
N ASP A 11 11.34 12.69 -16.71
CA ASP A 11 11.58 12.62 -18.15
C ASP A 11 11.95 13.97 -18.75
N ARG A 12 11.13 15.00 -18.52
CA ARG A 12 11.39 16.36 -18.99
C ARG A 12 12.71 16.89 -18.45
N THR A 13 12.96 16.73 -17.15
CA THR A 13 14.20 17.21 -16.52
C THR A 13 15.43 16.54 -17.13
N LEU A 14 15.38 15.23 -17.39
CA LEU A 14 16.51 14.50 -18.00
C LEU A 14 16.72 14.89 -19.46
N ARG A 15 15.65 15.07 -20.25
CA ARG A 15 15.75 15.62 -21.61
C ARG A 15 16.41 16.99 -21.60
N ASP A 16 15.97 17.88 -20.70
CA ASP A 16 16.45 19.26 -20.60
C ASP A 16 17.95 19.33 -20.24
N ILE A 17 18.41 18.46 -19.34
CA ILE A 17 19.81 18.42 -18.91
C ILE A 17 20.68 17.74 -19.97
N LEU A 18 20.24 16.61 -20.54
CA LEU A 18 21.08 15.76 -21.39
C LEU A 18 21.13 16.21 -22.85
N GLN A 19 20.21 17.08 -23.29
CA GLN A 19 20.29 17.70 -24.62
C GLN A 19 21.50 18.63 -24.78
N ILE A 20 22.07 19.11 -23.66
CA ILE A 20 23.27 19.97 -23.68
C ILE A 20 24.48 19.18 -24.23
N GLU A 21 24.55 17.88 -23.94
CA GLU A 21 25.62 17.00 -24.41
C GLU A 21 25.34 16.44 -25.82
N ASP A 22 24.11 15.99 -26.07
CA ASP A 22 23.64 15.52 -27.39
C ASP A 22 22.21 16.03 -27.64
N PRO A 23 22.02 16.97 -28.59
CA PRO A 23 20.71 17.52 -28.92
C PRO A 23 19.64 16.48 -29.26
N GLN A 24 20.02 15.28 -29.72
CA GLN A 24 19.06 14.21 -30.00
C GLN A 24 18.38 13.67 -28.73
N ASN A 25 18.95 13.91 -27.54
CA ASN A 25 18.36 13.46 -26.29
C ASN A 25 17.06 14.20 -25.93
N ALA A 26 16.79 15.37 -26.50
CA ALA A 26 15.53 16.10 -26.30
C ALA A 26 14.30 15.27 -26.72
N GLU A 27 14.45 14.44 -27.75
CA GLU A 27 13.38 13.61 -28.31
C GLU A 27 13.33 12.20 -27.73
N LYS A 28 14.36 11.80 -26.96
CA LYS A 28 14.43 10.46 -26.38
C LYS A 28 13.79 10.45 -24.99
N PRO A 29 12.94 9.45 -24.65
CA PRO A 29 12.47 9.26 -23.29
C PRO A 29 13.63 9.26 -22.28
N PHE A 30 13.45 9.99 -21.19
CA PHE A 30 14.42 10.18 -20.12
C PHE A 30 15.81 10.63 -20.60
N GLY A 31 15.86 11.42 -21.68
CA GLY A 31 17.12 11.87 -22.28
C GLY A 31 18.02 10.72 -22.77
N GLY A 32 17.42 9.61 -23.19
CA GLY A 32 18.13 8.42 -23.67
C GLY A 32 18.67 7.51 -22.56
N LYS A 33 18.32 7.76 -21.28
CA LYS A 33 18.69 6.86 -20.19
C LYS A 33 17.82 5.61 -20.17
N VAL A 34 18.44 4.48 -19.83
CA VAL A 34 17.71 3.24 -19.57
C VAL A 34 17.01 3.37 -18.21
N VAL A 35 15.69 3.28 -18.22
CA VAL A 35 14.85 3.35 -17.01
C VAL A 35 14.13 2.03 -16.83
N VAL A 36 14.22 1.48 -15.61
CA VAL A 36 13.49 0.27 -15.21
C VAL A 36 12.45 0.67 -14.17
N LEU A 37 11.18 0.45 -14.51
CA LEU A 37 10.06 0.67 -13.60
C LEU A 37 9.65 -0.67 -12.99
N GLY A 38 9.61 -0.73 -11.65
CA GLY A 38 9.14 -1.89 -10.90
C GLY A 38 7.86 -1.55 -10.13
N GLY A 39 6.88 -2.44 -10.16
CA GLY A 39 5.64 -2.27 -9.43
C GLY A 39 4.64 -3.38 -9.71
N ASP A 40 3.53 -3.34 -8.98
CA ASP A 40 2.41 -4.26 -9.17
C ASP A 40 1.12 -3.43 -9.33
N PHE A 41 0.47 -3.54 -10.49
CA PHE A 41 -0.76 -2.81 -10.80
C PHE A 41 -1.98 -3.33 -10.03
N ARG A 42 -1.86 -4.45 -9.32
CA ARG A 42 -2.87 -4.96 -8.40
C ARG A 42 -2.81 -4.30 -7.03
N GLN A 43 -1.80 -3.46 -6.79
CA GLN A 43 -1.73 -2.60 -5.62
C GLN A 43 -2.60 -1.35 -5.82
N ILE A 44 -2.66 -0.53 -4.77
CA ILE A 44 -3.40 0.72 -4.73
C ILE A 44 -3.04 1.69 -5.87
N LEU A 45 -4.04 2.43 -6.35
CA LEU A 45 -3.93 3.45 -7.40
C LEU A 45 -3.52 4.81 -6.81
N PRO A 46 -2.82 5.68 -7.58
CA PRO A 46 -2.33 6.94 -7.04
C PRO A 46 -3.43 7.79 -6.39
N VAL A 47 -3.12 8.39 -5.25
CA VAL A 47 -4.09 9.17 -4.48
C VAL A 47 -4.29 10.53 -5.13
N VAL A 48 -5.52 10.81 -5.58
CA VAL A 48 -5.95 12.13 -6.08
C VAL A 48 -6.97 12.72 -5.11
N ARG A 49 -6.56 13.71 -4.31
CA ARG A 49 -7.44 14.34 -3.32
C ARG A 49 -8.64 14.99 -3.99
N LYS A 50 -9.85 14.66 -3.52
CA LYS A 50 -11.13 15.13 -4.08
C LYS A 50 -11.34 14.77 -5.56
N GLY A 51 -10.54 13.84 -6.10
CA GLY A 51 -10.68 13.34 -7.46
C GLY A 51 -11.75 12.27 -7.56
N ARG A 52 -12.35 12.14 -8.74
CA ARG A 52 -13.24 11.02 -9.08
C ARG A 52 -12.43 9.81 -9.52
N ARG A 53 -13.12 8.68 -9.72
CA ARG A 53 -12.50 7.43 -10.21
C ARG A 53 -11.74 7.66 -11.52
N GLU A 54 -12.31 8.43 -12.43
CA GLU A 54 -11.66 8.78 -13.70
C GLU A 54 -10.35 9.54 -13.47
N ASP A 55 -10.31 10.50 -12.53
CA ASP A 55 -9.12 11.30 -12.24
C ASP A 55 -8.00 10.42 -11.66
N ILE A 56 -8.37 9.49 -10.78
CA ILE A 56 -7.44 8.49 -10.21
C ILE A 56 -6.86 7.61 -11.32
N VAL A 57 -7.69 7.09 -12.22
CA VAL A 57 -7.21 6.28 -13.35
C VAL A 57 -6.30 7.11 -14.26
N GLN A 58 -6.69 8.35 -14.56
CA GLN A 58 -5.90 9.27 -15.40
C GLN A 58 -4.57 9.70 -14.79
N SER A 59 -4.42 9.58 -13.47
CA SER A 59 -3.17 9.85 -12.76
C SER A 59 -2.15 8.71 -12.85
N SER A 60 -2.54 7.54 -13.37
CA SER A 60 -1.69 6.35 -13.43
C SER A 60 -0.64 6.47 -14.54
N ILE A 61 0.53 5.84 -14.36
CA ILE A 61 1.61 5.84 -15.36
C ILE A 61 1.16 5.26 -16.72
N SER A 62 0.21 4.32 -16.70
CA SER A 62 -0.40 3.75 -17.91
C SER A 62 -1.23 4.75 -18.73
N LYS A 63 -1.47 5.96 -18.19
CA LYS A 63 -2.13 7.10 -18.85
C LYS A 63 -1.15 8.26 -19.14
N SER A 64 0.15 8.02 -19.04
CA SER A 64 1.20 8.93 -19.48
C SER A 64 1.56 8.70 -20.94
N TYR A 65 2.10 9.72 -21.61
CA TYR A 65 2.70 9.54 -22.93
C TYR A 65 3.87 8.56 -22.91
N LEU A 66 4.60 8.48 -21.79
CA LEU A 66 5.73 7.57 -21.57
C LEU A 66 5.36 6.09 -21.64
N TRP A 67 4.08 5.76 -21.44
CA TRP A 67 3.64 4.37 -21.45
C TRP A 67 3.84 3.71 -22.81
N ASN A 68 3.77 4.48 -23.90
CA ASN A 68 3.95 3.96 -25.26
C ASN A 68 5.39 3.47 -25.53
N ASP A 69 6.36 3.99 -24.78
CA ASP A 69 7.77 3.59 -24.88
C ASP A 69 8.11 2.41 -23.94
N CYS A 70 7.18 2.03 -23.06
CA CYS A 70 7.41 0.99 -22.05
C CYS A 70 7.31 -0.42 -22.65
N HIS A 71 8.33 -1.23 -22.39
CA HIS A 71 8.31 -2.67 -22.66
C HIS A 71 7.93 -3.41 -21.38
N VAL A 72 6.79 -4.11 -21.39
CA VAL A 72 6.24 -4.74 -20.18
C VAL A 72 6.78 -6.16 -20.02
N PHE A 73 7.53 -6.39 -18.94
CA PHE A 73 7.95 -7.71 -18.49
C PHE A 73 7.10 -8.15 -17.29
N LYS A 74 6.57 -9.37 -17.33
CA LYS A 74 5.77 -9.95 -16.25
C LYS A 74 6.56 -11.02 -15.52
N LEU A 75 6.79 -10.82 -14.22
CA LEU A 75 7.37 -11.84 -13.35
C LEU A 75 6.26 -12.81 -12.90
N GLN A 76 6.49 -14.12 -13.05
CA GLN A 76 5.48 -15.15 -12.76
C GLN A 76 5.79 -15.94 -11.48
N THR A 77 7.06 -16.04 -11.10
CA THR A 77 7.48 -16.84 -9.93
C THR A 77 7.49 -16.00 -8.67
N ASN A 78 6.67 -16.37 -7.68
CA ASN A 78 6.68 -15.75 -6.36
C ASN A 78 7.80 -16.34 -5.50
N MET A 79 8.96 -15.67 -5.49
CA MET A 79 10.14 -16.11 -4.76
C MET A 79 9.94 -16.12 -3.23
N ARG A 80 8.96 -15.36 -2.68
CA ARG A 80 8.69 -15.35 -1.23
C ARG A 80 8.10 -16.68 -0.74
N LEU A 81 7.43 -17.41 -1.63
CA LEU A 81 6.79 -18.69 -1.30
C LEU A 81 7.75 -19.88 -1.50
N LEU A 82 8.97 -19.66 -2.00
CA LEU A 82 9.95 -20.70 -2.28
C LEU A 82 10.83 -21.06 -1.06
N GLN A 83 10.29 -20.95 0.16
CA GLN A 83 11.05 -21.29 1.36
C GLN A 83 11.27 -22.80 1.46
N GLY A 84 12.50 -23.21 1.77
CA GLY A 84 12.85 -24.61 2.02
C GLY A 84 12.51 -25.03 3.45
N ASN A 85 12.15 -26.31 3.64
CA ASN A 85 11.78 -26.97 4.90
C ASN A 85 10.32 -26.78 5.38
N MET A 86 9.34 -26.69 4.47
CA MET A 86 7.92 -26.78 4.85
C MET A 86 7.36 -28.19 4.68
N SER A 87 6.36 -28.54 5.49
CA SER A 87 5.57 -29.76 5.29
C SER A 87 4.72 -29.68 4.01
N GLU A 88 4.26 -30.83 3.52
CA GLU A 88 3.35 -30.89 2.35
C GLU A 88 2.06 -30.12 2.61
N ILE A 89 1.55 -30.15 3.84
CA ILE A 89 0.31 -29.47 4.25
C ILE A 89 0.47 -27.96 4.20
N GLU A 90 1.54 -27.42 4.79
CA GLU A 90 1.83 -25.97 4.77
C GLU A 90 2.06 -25.49 3.35
N THR A 91 2.76 -26.28 2.54
CA THR A 91 3.02 -25.96 1.13
C THR A 91 1.71 -25.86 0.33
N SER A 92 0.79 -26.80 0.55
CA SER A 92 -0.53 -26.77 -0.10
C SER A 92 -1.35 -25.56 0.34
N SER A 93 -1.43 -25.30 1.64
CA SER A 93 -2.19 -24.17 2.18
C SER A 93 -1.68 -22.81 1.67
N ILE A 94 -0.35 -22.61 1.66
CA ILE A 94 0.26 -21.39 1.12
C ILE A 94 -0.04 -21.26 -0.38
N LYS A 95 0.00 -22.36 -1.13
CA LYS A 95 -0.32 -22.36 -2.55
C LYS A 95 -1.78 -21.93 -2.77
N ASP A 96 -2.73 -22.53 -2.05
CA ASP A 96 -4.16 -22.21 -2.17
C ASP A 96 -4.44 -20.75 -1.84
N PHE A 97 -3.85 -20.22 -0.75
CA PHE A 97 -3.94 -18.80 -0.40
C PHE A 97 -3.34 -17.90 -1.49
N SER A 98 -2.19 -18.27 -2.04
CA SER A 98 -1.52 -17.49 -3.08
C SER A 98 -2.34 -17.42 -4.37
N GLU A 99 -2.97 -18.53 -4.78
CA GLU A 99 -3.84 -18.59 -5.94
C GLU A 99 -5.12 -17.76 -5.72
N TRP A 100 -5.69 -17.81 -4.52
CA TRP A 100 -6.86 -17.01 -4.17
C TRP A 100 -6.57 -15.50 -4.20
N ILE A 101 -5.48 -15.04 -3.58
CA ILE A 101 -5.05 -13.62 -3.62
C ILE A 101 -4.77 -13.16 -5.05
N LEU A 102 -4.18 -14.02 -5.89
CA LEU A 102 -3.94 -13.68 -7.29
C LEU A 102 -5.24 -13.48 -8.07
N LYS A 103 -6.24 -14.35 -7.86
CA LYS A 103 -7.56 -14.20 -8.48
C LYS A 103 -8.25 -12.91 -8.05
N ILE A 104 -8.14 -12.53 -6.77
CA ILE A 104 -8.62 -11.21 -6.28
C ILE A 104 -7.93 -10.08 -7.03
N GLY A 105 -6.60 -10.07 -7.05
CA GLY A 105 -5.84 -8.99 -7.68
C GLY A 105 -6.11 -8.85 -9.17
N ASN A 106 -6.41 -9.95 -9.86
CA ASN A 106 -6.76 -9.94 -11.27
C ASN A 106 -8.24 -9.57 -11.54
N GLY A 107 -9.07 -9.45 -10.51
CA GLY A 107 -10.51 -9.21 -10.65
C GLY A 107 -11.26 -10.42 -11.21
N GLU A 108 -10.76 -11.64 -10.96
CA GLU A 108 -11.38 -12.89 -11.42
C GLU A 108 -12.40 -13.44 -10.41
N LEU A 109 -12.42 -12.90 -9.19
CA LEU A 109 -13.40 -13.26 -8.16
C LEU A 109 -14.56 -12.24 -8.17
N GLY A 110 -15.78 -12.75 -8.29
CA GLY A 110 -17.03 -11.97 -8.32
C GLY A 110 -18.04 -12.59 -9.27
N GLU A 111 -19.33 -12.50 -8.93
CA GLU A 111 -20.39 -12.83 -9.89
C GLU A 111 -20.50 -11.68 -10.91
N GLY A 112 -20.70 -12.03 -12.19
CA GLY A 112 -20.68 -11.07 -13.32
C GLY A 112 -21.91 -10.16 -13.40
N ASP A 113 -22.62 -10.00 -12.29
CA ASP A 113 -23.91 -9.34 -12.12
C ASP A 113 -23.80 -7.91 -11.55
N GLY A 114 -22.58 -7.43 -11.31
CA GLY A 114 -22.30 -6.01 -11.06
C GLY A 114 -22.09 -5.65 -9.59
N ASP A 115 -22.34 -6.58 -8.66
CA ASP A 115 -22.17 -6.34 -7.22
C ASP A 115 -20.74 -6.57 -6.71
N ASN A 116 -19.80 -7.08 -7.55
CA ASN A 116 -18.36 -7.25 -7.23
C ASN A 116 -18.08 -7.88 -5.84
N ASN A 117 -19.01 -8.68 -5.32
CA ASN A 117 -18.87 -9.30 -4.01
C ASN A 117 -17.91 -10.48 -4.10
N ILE A 118 -16.99 -10.56 -3.14
CA ILE A 118 -15.99 -11.63 -3.05
C ILE A 118 -16.27 -12.42 -1.77
N SER A 119 -16.30 -13.75 -1.90
CA SER A 119 -16.37 -14.63 -0.74
C SER A 119 -14.99 -14.75 -0.09
N ILE A 120 -14.90 -14.40 1.20
CA ILE A 120 -13.68 -14.52 2.00
C ILE A 120 -13.66 -15.93 2.63
N PRO A 121 -12.55 -16.68 2.50
CA PRO A 121 -12.38 -17.96 3.19
C PRO A 121 -12.63 -17.84 4.70
N SER A 122 -13.40 -18.78 5.25
CA SER A 122 -13.86 -18.72 6.65
C SER A 122 -12.73 -18.76 7.67
N ASP A 123 -11.60 -19.38 7.32
CA ASP A 123 -10.38 -19.45 8.10
C ASP A 123 -9.63 -18.12 8.22
N LEU A 124 -9.94 -17.15 7.34
CA LEU A 124 -9.40 -15.78 7.38
C LEU A 124 -10.31 -14.80 8.14
N ILE A 125 -11.47 -15.26 8.63
CA ILE A 125 -12.47 -14.42 9.27
C ILE A 125 -12.41 -14.58 10.79
N ILE A 126 -12.19 -13.48 11.50
CA ILE A 126 -12.40 -13.40 12.95
C ILE A 126 -13.92 -13.34 13.19
N GLN A 127 -14.45 -14.29 13.94
CA GLN A 127 -15.87 -14.32 14.27
C GLN A 127 -16.15 -13.27 15.36
N PRO A 128 -17.00 -12.27 15.10
CA PRO A 128 -17.24 -11.20 16.06
C PRO A 128 -18.06 -11.71 17.25
N SER A 129 -17.65 -11.29 18.43
CA SER A 129 -18.39 -11.40 19.70
C SER A 129 -19.15 -10.10 19.97
N GLU A 130 -19.50 -9.84 21.24
CA GLU A 130 -20.11 -8.59 21.67
C GLU A 130 -19.15 -7.39 21.54
N ASN A 131 -17.84 -7.63 21.54
CA ASN A 131 -16.82 -6.59 21.40
C ASN A 131 -15.83 -6.91 20.26
N PRO A 132 -16.14 -6.50 19.02
CA PRO A 132 -15.30 -6.76 17.85
C PRO A 132 -13.87 -6.19 17.96
N MET A 133 -13.67 -5.07 18.67
CA MET A 133 -12.34 -4.52 18.86
C MET A 133 -11.47 -5.45 19.71
N GLN A 134 -12.04 -5.96 20.81
CA GLN A 134 -11.35 -6.93 21.65
C GLN A 134 -11.03 -8.21 20.88
N ASP A 135 -11.95 -8.69 20.03
CA ASP A 135 -11.71 -9.90 19.22
C ASP A 135 -10.51 -9.72 18.28
N ILE A 136 -10.37 -8.56 17.63
CA ILE A 136 -9.24 -8.24 16.75
C ILE A 136 -7.93 -8.22 17.56
N ILE A 137 -7.95 -7.60 18.74
CA ILE A 137 -6.78 -7.49 19.62
C ILE A 137 -6.38 -8.85 20.15
N ASP A 138 -7.31 -9.65 20.66
CA ASP A 138 -6.99 -10.97 21.23
C ASP A 138 -6.51 -11.95 20.16
N ASN A 139 -7.04 -11.86 18.94
CA ASN A 139 -6.57 -12.66 17.81
C ASN A 139 -5.14 -12.29 17.38
N THR A 140 -4.84 -10.98 17.30
CA THR A 140 -3.55 -10.48 16.80
C THR A 140 -2.46 -10.48 17.89
N TYR A 141 -2.83 -10.02 19.08
CA TYR A 141 -2.00 -9.84 20.26
C TYR A 141 -2.52 -10.66 21.45
N PRO A 142 -2.41 -12.00 21.40
CA PRO A 142 -2.85 -12.85 22.50
C PRO A 142 -2.03 -12.56 23.77
N ASN A 143 -2.73 -12.29 24.88
CA ASN A 143 -2.12 -11.95 26.17
C ASN A 143 -1.27 -10.66 26.15
N LEU A 144 -1.76 -9.62 25.47
CA LEU A 144 -1.06 -8.34 25.31
C LEU A 144 -0.70 -7.69 26.66
N GLU A 145 -1.61 -7.73 27.64
CA GLU A 145 -1.42 -7.13 28.98
C GLU A 145 -0.11 -7.56 29.67
N ASN A 146 0.35 -8.79 29.41
CA ASN A 146 1.57 -9.35 30.00
C ASN A 146 2.78 -9.28 29.07
N LYS A 147 2.60 -8.92 27.80
CA LYS A 147 3.64 -9.00 26.76
C LYS A 147 3.91 -7.68 26.02
N PHE A 148 3.19 -6.62 26.35
CA PHE A 148 3.35 -5.30 25.70
C PHE A 148 4.74 -4.68 25.90
N THR A 149 5.56 -5.20 26.82
CA THR A 149 6.95 -4.78 27.01
C THR A 149 7.98 -5.67 26.31
N ASP A 150 7.56 -6.73 25.60
CA ASP A 150 8.45 -7.66 24.89
C ASP A 150 8.55 -7.28 23.40
N PRO A 151 9.69 -6.73 22.94
CA PRO A 151 9.86 -6.33 21.54
C PRO A 151 9.77 -7.52 20.57
N SER A 152 10.24 -8.71 20.97
CA SER A 152 10.22 -9.91 20.12
C SER A 152 8.79 -10.38 19.89
N TYR A 153 7.92 -10.19 20.88
CA TYR A 153 6.49 -10.46 20.75
C TYR A 153 5.80 -9.43 19.84
N LEU A 154 6.14 -8.15 19.93
CA LEU A 154 5.44 -7.12 19.18
C LEU A 154 5.85 -7.05 17.69
N GLN A 155 7.12 -7.32 17.37
CA GLN A 155 7.67 -7.04 16.03
C GLN A 155 7.01 -7.82 14.88
N ASP A 156 6.43 -9.00 15.15
CA ASP A 156 5.86 -9.88 14.11
C ASP A 156 4.34 -9.69 13.94
N ARG A 157 3.77 -8.62 14.51
CA ARG A 157 2.32 -8.40 14.60
C ARG A 157 1.96 -6.99 14.12
N ALA A 158 0.83 -6.87 13.44
CA ALA A 158 0.27 -5.60 13.02
C ALA A 158 -1.24 -5.74 12.79
N ILE A 159 -1.99 -4.68 13.10
CA ILE A 159 -3.38 -4.51 12.70
C ILE A 159 -3.41 -3.46 11.59
N LEU A 160 -4.04 -3.79 10.47
CA LEU A 160 -4.25 -2.86 9.36
C LEU A 160 -5.73 -2.50 9.29
N ALA A 161 -6.02 -1.22 9.18
CA ALA A 161 -7.37 -0.70 9.03
C ALA A 161 -7.47 0.22 7.81
N PRO A 162 -8.67 0.37 7.20
CA PRO A 162 -8.84 1.10 5.96
C PRO A 162 -8.70 2.63 6.11
N THR A 163 -8.94 3.17 7.31
CA THR A 163 -8.89 4.62 7.57
C THR A 163 -8.06 4.92 8.81
N ASN A 164 -7.47 6.11 8.84
CA ASN A 164 -6.72 6.57 10.02
C ASN A 164 -7.63 6.73 11.24
N GLU A 165 -8.90 7.09 11.07
CA GLU A 165 -9.86 7.20 12.16
C GLU A 165 -10.05 5.86 12.90
N VAL A 166 -10.19 4.75 12.16
CA VAL A 166 -10.30 3.41 12.75
C VAL A 166 -8.97 2.98 13.38
N VAL A 167 -7.83 3.37 12.78
CA VAL A 167 -6.51 3.14 13.38
C VAL A 167 -6.37 3.89 14.72
N GLU A 168 -6.80 5.15 14.78
CA GLU A 168 -6.78 5.98 15.99
C GLU A 168 -7.66 5.37 17.08
N GLU A 169 -8.91 5.01 16.75
CA GLU A 169 -9.84 4.37 17.68
C GLU A 169 -9.28 3.06 18.26
N LEU A 170 -8.71 2.19 17.43
CA LEU A 170 -8.07 0.95 17.88
C LEU A 170 -6.82 1.20 18.74
N ASN A 171 -5.98 2.15 18.35
CA ASN A 171 -4.77 2.48 19.11
C ASN A 171 -5.13 3.04 20.49
N ASP A 172 -6.11 3.94 20.57
CA ASP A 172 -6.58 4.50 21.83
C ASP A 172 -7.20 3.42 22.73
N TYR A 173 -7.99 2.51 22.15
CA TYR A 173 -8.53 1.36 22.87
C TYR A 173 -7.41 0.47 23.42
N ILE A 174 -6.41 0.12 22.61
CA ILE A 174 -5.27 -0.70 23.04
C ILE A 174 -4.50 0.02 24.15
N VAL A 175 -4.06 1.26 23.93
CA VAL A 175 -3.24 2.01 24.90
C VAL A 175 -3.96 2.21 26.23
N SER A 176 -5.26 2.50 26.21
CA SER A 176 -6.05 2.67 27.43
C SER A 176 -6.25 1.38 28.23
N SER A 177 -6.08 0.20 27.61
CA SER A 177 -6.14 -1.10 28.30
C SER A 177 -4.81 -1.54 28.92
N LEU A 178 -3.69 -0.89 28.61
CA LEU A 178 -2.38 -1.28 29.11
C LEU A 178 -2.11 -0.68 30.50
N ASN A 179 -1.59 -1.50 31.42
CA ASN A 179 -1.22 -1.10 32.78
C ASN A 179 0.18 -0.45 32.84
N GLY A 180 0.41 0.62 32.07
CA GLY A 180 1.67 1.35 31.97
C GLY A 180 1.60 2.81 32.43
N GLU A 181 2.75 3.48 32.54
CA GLU A 181 2.81 4.93 32.76
C GLU A 181 2.45 5.65 31.45
N VAL A 182 1.53 6.62 31.53
CA VAL A 182 1.10 7.42 30.37
C VAL A 182 2.05 8.59 30.18
N HIS A 183 2.58 8.73 28.97
CA HIS A 183 3.40 9.87 28.57
C HIS A 183 2.76 10.61 27.39
N GLU A 184 2.60 11.92 27.53
CA GLU A 184 2.10 12.78 26.47
C GLU A 184 3.24 13.56 25.81
N TYR A 185 3.34 13.48 24.48
CA TYR A 185 4.34 14.19 23.69
C TYR A 185 3.64 15.22 22.80
N LEU A 186 3.71 16.49 23.20
CA LEU A 186 3.10 17.58 22.45
C LEU A 186 3.91 17.92 21.19
N SER A 187 3.23 18.04 20.07
CA SER A 187 3.83 18.51 18.82
C SER A 187 4.10 20.02 18.88
N SER A 188 5.12 20.49 18.15
CA SER A 188 5.46 21.91 18.04
C SER A 188 5.49 22.33 16.58
N TYR A 189 4.59 23.22 16.18
CA TYR A 189 4.51 23.75 14.82
C TYR A 189 4.55 25.29 14.84
N PHE A 190 5.26 25.88 13.87
CA PHE A 190 5.31 27.32 13.67
C PHE A 190 4.77 27.68 12.27
N ILE A 191 3.88 28.66 12.20
CA ILE A 191 3.40 29.18 10.92
C ILE A 191 4.47 30.10 10.34
N CYS A 192 4.99 29.75 9.17
CA CYS A 192 5.93 30.61 8.44
C CYS A 192 5.20 31.87 7.95
N LYS A 193 5.70 33.06 8.27
CA LYS A 193 5.11 34.36 7.87
C LYS A 193 5.09 34.62 6.35
N ALA A 194 5.65 33.73 5.52
CA ALA A 194 5.64 33.88 4.06
C ALA A 194 4.27 33.56 3.42
N SER A 195 3.31 33.02 4.16
CA SER A 195 1.96 32.68 3.67
C SER A 195 0.87 33.72 3.99
N SER A 196 1.19 34.83 4.67
CA SER A 196 0.23 35.87 5.06
C SER A 196 0.01 36.92 3.96
N ASN A 197 -0.60 36.51 2.84
CA ASN A 197 -1.25 37.42 1.89
C ASN A 197 -2.75 37.16 1.78
N VAL A 198 -3.38 36.74 2.89
CA VAL A 198 -4.84 36.69 3.03
C VAL A 198 -5.21 37.73 4.09
N PRO A 199 -5.89 38.84 3.74
CA PRO A 199 -6.40 39.80 4.71
C PRO A 199 -7.54 39.20 5.52
N ASP A 200 -7.66 39.65 6.78
CA ASP A 200 -8.68 39.27 7.77
C ASP A 200 -10.12 39.34 7.24
#